data_AF-A0A256W927-F1
#
_entry.id   AF-A0A256W927-F1
#
_cell.length_a   1.000
_cell.length_b   1.000
_cell.length_c   1.000
_cell.angle_alpha   90.00
_cell.angle_beta   90.00
_cell.angle_gamma   90.00
#
_symmetry.space_group_name_H-M   'P 1'
#
loop_
_entity.id
_entity.type
_entity.pdbx_description
1 polymer ?
#
loop_
_entity_poly.entity_id
_entity_poly.type
_entity_poly.pdbx_seq_one_letter_code
_entity_poly.pdbx_strand_id
1 'polypeptide(L)'
;MKSGKTFELDDILTDRNTKLKPFGDYGLGFERGFIRFKLNRHFFHKLYAEVVTTAALSNGQVGTPKGPYAPVISEISLDYSSVHETDFTTLSKKDYDDRVEQLFHIRPFGINEFFPVDGVSDEEVFTSKILVPASLVNEKDEETGDVPINSEGGPLATDAEGSLYIGIENLEPGQNLAILFQVAEGSENPEKEKQEVIWSYLSSNRWIDFDITEILSENTNGLLTSGIVKFTMPKTMTSENSVLPSGKYWIRASVARESDAVCKIIAILPQAIKATFSKSEENDLERLKEPLAEKSVNKLKIGQAAIKKVLQPFASFNGKVEEMPASAAEITGDDRFNKEHNEYYIRISERLRHKGRGITVFDYERLVLQQFPEVYKVKCVNHTSNDSEHHPGHVTIVAIPDLRNKNAVDPLEPRLSLNKLEEIADFLKTIISDFVELDVRNPAYEEVQVSFNVKFLPGKDKGFYTNKLQGDIQRFLTPWLYDEGKDLILGGSVHRSAVLNFIEETDYVDFLTDFKMLHKDADGVSREVEEARASTSSSALVSGKGHIINFDINVECLK
;
A
#
# COMPACT_ATOMS: atom_id res chain seq x y z
N MET A 1 -6.94 68.43 -32.18
CA MET A 1 -5.49 68.21 -31.99
C MET A 1 -5.31 66.97 -31.14
N LYS A 2 -4.88 65.84 -31.73
CA LYS A 2 -4.35 64.72 -30.95
C LYS A 2 -2.89 65.06 -30.66
N SER A 3 -2.61 65.49 -29.43
CA SER A 3 -1.25 65.66 -28.93
C SER A 3 -0.94 64.43 -28.08
N GLY A 4 -0.34 63.41 -28.67
CA GLY A 4 0.21 62.29 -27.91
C GLY A 4 1.51 62.74 -27.25
N LYS A 5 1.54 62.75 -25.92
CA LYS A 5 2.79 62.79 -25.15
C LYS A 5 2.96 61.43 -24.51
N THR A 6 4.09 60.78 -24.80
CA THR A 6 4.55 59.59 -24.09
C THR A 6 5.26 60.05 -22.82
N PHE A 7 4.92 59.45 -21.68
CA PHE A 7 5.58 59.69 -20.40
C PHE A 7 6.22 58.36 -19.98
N GLU A 8 7.53 58.34 -19.75
CA GLU A 8 8.19 57.22 -19.09
C GLU A 8 7.93 57.33 -17.58
N LEU A 9 7.47 56.23 -16.98
CA LEU A 9 6.95 56.15 -15.60
C LEU A 9 7.95 55.43 -14.67
N ASP A 10 9.24 55.47 -14.99
CA ASP A 10 10.26 54.60 -14.39
C ASP A 10 10.47 54.80 -12.88
N ASP A 11 10.06 55.95 -12.32
CA ASP A 11 10.23 56.30 -10.89
C ASP A 11 8.92 56.43 -10.08
N ILE A 12 7.77 56.04 -10.64
CA ILE A 12 6.43 56.31 -10.01
C ILE A 12 5.77 55.04 -9.46
N LEU A 13 6.27 53.85 -9.83
CA LEU A 13 5.71 52.59 -9.35
C LEU A 13 6.31 52.25 -7.99
N THR A 14 5.53 52.46 -6.93
CA THR A 14 5.85 52.02 -5.58
C THR A 14 5.77 50.50 -5.47
N ASP A 15 6.61 49.91 -4.61
CA ASP A 15 6.51 48.50 -4.26
C ASP A 15 5.10 48.12 -3.80
N ARG A 16 4.72 46.90 -4.13
CA ARG A 16 3.35 46.41 -3.95
C ARG A 16 3.08 46.21 -2.46
N ASN A 17 2.18 47.01 -1.88
CA ASN A 17 1.86 46.98 -0.45
C ASN A 17 0.52 46.26 -0.18
N THR A 18 0.58 45.11 0.52
CA THR A 18 -0.58 44.26 0.87
C THR A 18 -1.54 44.92 1.86
N LYS A 19 -1.10 45.93 2.62
CA LYS A 19 -1.90 46.62 3.64
C LYS A 19 -2.72 47.79 3.06
N LEU A 20 -2.61 48.05 1.75
CA LEU A 20 -3.37 49.10 1.06
C LEU A 20 -4.86 48.78 1.00
N LYS A 21 -5.66 49.47 1.82
CA LYS A 21 -7.13 49.38 1.78
C LYS A 21 -7.70 49.70 0.39
N PRO A 22 -8.85 49.11 -0.01
CA PRO A 22 -9.55 49.45 -1.25
C PRO A 22 -9.79 50.95 -1.40
N PHE A 23 -9.84 51.45 -2.64
CA PHE A 23 -10.10 52.87 -2.89
C PHE A 23 -11.50 53.24 -2.37
N GLY A 24 -11.55 54.10 -1.35
CA GLY A 24 -12.78 54.60 -0.74
C GLY A 24 -13.01 56.08 -1.08
N ASP A 25 -12.17 56.96 -0.52
CA ASP A 25 -12.29 58.42 -0.65
C ASP A 25 -10.93 59.12 -0.80
N TYR A 26 -10.95 60.32 -1.39
CA TYR A 26 -9.77 61.15 -1.60
C TYR A 26 -9.41 61.99 -0.36
N GLY A 27 -8.16 61.93 0.12
CA GLY A 27 -7.71 62.67 1.30
C GLY A 27 -6.20 62.73 1.49
N LEU A 28 -5.74 63.56 2.42
CA LEU A 28 -4.32 63.83 2.70
C LEU A 28 -3.53 62.64 3.26
N GLY A 29 -4.21 61.59 3.75
CA GLY A 29 -3.59 60.35 4.26
C GLY A 29 -3.59 59.19 3.26
N PHE A 30 -3.76 59.49 1.97
CA PHE A 30 -3.89 58.47 0.94
C PHE A 30 -2.51 58.04 0.43
N GLU A 31 -2.17 56.77 0.62
CA GLU A 31 -0.85 56.22 0.29
C GLU A 31 -0.73 55.71 -1.16
N ARG A 32 -1.81 55.69 -1.95
CA ARG A 32 -1.71 55.31 -3.37
C ARG A 32 -1.35 56.52 -4.23
N GLY A 33 -0.45 56.31 -5.19
CA GLY A 33 -0.12 57.30 -6.22
C GLY A 33 -1.32 57.66 -7.09
N PHE A 34 -1.40 58.91 -7.54
CA PHE A 34 -2.43 59.38 -8.47
C PHE A 34 -1.78 60.03 -9.70
N ILE A 35 -2.37 59.78 -10.86
CA ILE A 35 -1.99 60.48 -12.10
C ILE A 35 -2.73 61.82 -12.12
N ARG A 36 -2.01 62.91 -11.86
CA ARG A 36 -2.57 64.27 -11.91
C ARG A 36 -2.41 64.87 -13.30
N PHE A 37 -3.52 65.05 -14.00
CA PHE A 37 -3.53 65.85 -15.23
C PHE A 37 -3.59 67.34 -14.89
N LYS A 38 -2.60 68.10 -15.36
CA LYS A 38 -2.59 69.57 -15.25
C LYS A 38 -2.61 70.17 -16.65
N LEU A 39 -3.49 71.13 -16.85
CA LEU A 39 -3.56 71.88 -18.10
C LEU A 39 -2.40 72.88 -18.15
N ASN A 40 -1.67 72.88 -19.28
CA ASN A 40 -0.61 73.86 -19.51
C ASN A 40 -1.18 75.27 -19.79
N ARG A 41 -2.42 75.36 -20.28
CA ARG A 41 -3.16 76.61 -20.51
C ARG A 41 -4.61 76.44 -20.10
N HIS A 42 -5.20 77.46 -19.49
CA HIS A 42 -6.62 77.46 -19.12
C HIS A 42 -7.53 77.53 -20.36
N PHE A 43 -8.74 77.00 -20.26
CA PHE A 43 -9.76 77.08 -21.33
C PHE A 43 -10.45 78.44 -21.45
N PHE A 44 -9.86 79.49 -20.87
CA PHE A 44 -10.30 80.89 -20.98
C PHE A 44 -11.72 81.16 -20.45
N HIS A 45 -12.35 80.24 -19.72
CA HIS A 45 -13.67 80.44 -19.11
C HIS A 45 -13.74 81.68 -18.21
N LYS A 46 -12.66 81.96 -17.45
CA LYS A 46 -12.56 83.15 -16.60
C LYS A 46 -12.48 84.45 -17.42
N LEU A 47 -11.65 84.45 -18.47
CA LEU A 47 -11.48 85.61 -19.35
C LEU A 47 -12.72 85.88 -20.22
N TYR A 48 -13.48 84.85 -20.56
CA TYR A 48 -14.73 84.99 -21.31
C TYR A 48 -15.74 85.90 -20.59
N ALA A 49 -15.89 85.74 -19.27
CA ALA A 49 -16.80 86.60 -18.49
C ALA A 49 -16.38 88.09 -18.52
N GLU A 50 -15.07 88.36 -18.50
CA GLU A 50 -14.52 89.72 -18.58
C GLU A 50 -14.67 90.33 -19.99
N VAL A 51 -14.49 89.53 -21.04
CA VAL A 51 -14.65 89.99 -22.44
C VAL A 51 -16.13 90.18 -22.81
N VAL A 52 -17.04 89.35 -22.30
CA VAL A 52 -18.49 89.52 -22.52
C VAL A 52 -19.03 90.75 -21.81
N THR A 53 -18.59 91.03 -20.58
CA THR A 53 -19.02 92.23 -19.84
C THR A 53 -18.54 93.52 -20.51
N THR A 54 -17.30 93.54 -21.02
CA THR A 54 -16.78 94.67 -21.80
C THR A 54 -17.47 94.83 -23.16
N ALA A 55 -17.81 93.74 -23.84
CA ALA A 55 -18.62 93.77 -25.07
C ALA A 55 -20.05 94.27 -24.80
N ALA A 56 -20.67 93.92 -23.68
CA ALA A 56 -22.01 94.39 -23.30
C ALA A 56 -22.05 95.89 -22.97
N LEU A 57 -20.99 96.42 -22.35
CA LEU A 57 -20.86 97.85 -22.02
C LEU A 57 -20.59 98.74 -23.24
N SER A 58 -20.18 98.17 -24.39
CA SER A 58 -19.85 98.91 -25.61
C SER A 58 -21.01 99.07 -26.61
N ASN A 59 -22.26 98.88 -26.17
CA ASN A 59 -23.49 99.10 -26.96
C ASN A 59 -23.47 98.47 -28.36
N GLY A 60 -22.88 97.29 -28.51
CA GLY A 60 -22.96 96.48 -29.73
C GLY A 60 -21.95 96.81 -30.84
N GLN A 61 -20.94 97.65 -30.61
CA GLN A 61 -19.87 97.89 -31.60
C GLN A 61 -18.83 96.74 -31.67
N VAL A 62 -18.74 95.90 -30.64
CA VAL A 62 -17.86 94.71 -30.61
C VAL A 62 -18.74 93.46 -30.55
N GLY A 63 -18.58 92.56 -31.52
CA GLY A 63 -19.37 91.32 -31.58
C GLY A 63 -19.16 90.46 -30.32
N THR A 64 -20.25 89.92 -29.77
CA THR A 64 -20.19 89.06 -28.59
C THR A 64 -19.37 87.79 -28.89
N PRO A 65 -18.35 87.46 -28.09
CA PRO A 65 -17.56 86.25 -28.30
C PRO A 65 -18.46 85.01 -28.14
N LYS A 66 -18.19 83.96 -28.92
CA LYS A 66 -18.87 82.67 -28.76
C LYS A 66 -18.49 82.03 -27.43
N GLY A 67 -19.46 81.34 -26.80
CA GLY A 67 -19.27 80.66 -25.52
C GLY A 67 -18.02 79.79 -25.47
N PRO A 68 -17.29 79.77 -24.34
CA PRO A 68 -16.05 79.02 -24.22
C PRO A 68 -16.36 77.53 -24.23
N TYR A 69 -15.62 76.78 -25.05
CA TYR A 69 -15.74 75.34 -25.14
C TYR A 69 -15.05 74.67 -23.94
N ALA A 70 -15.77 73.82 -23.21
CA ALA A 70 -15.22 72.95 -22.18
C ALA A 70 -14.91 71.58 -22.80
N PRO A 71 -13.64 71.25 -23.10
CA PRO A 71 -13.33 69.91 -23.60
C PRO A 71 -13.62 68.87 -22.53
N VAL A 72 -14.31 67.81 -22.92
CA VAL A 72 -14.50 66.61 -22.12
C VAL A 72 -13.52 65.55 -22.64
N ILE A 73 -12.81 64.89 -21.74
CA ILE A 73 -11.97 63.74 -22.09
C ILE A 73 -12.92 62.55 -22.28
N SER A 74 -12.99 62.01 -23.50
CA SER A 74 -13.85 60.87 -23.80
C SER A 74 -13.26 59.55 -23.33
N GLU A 75 -11.94 59.39 -23.43
CA GLU A 75 -11.24 58.16 -23.10
C GLU A 75 -9.78 58.46 -22.73
N ILE A 76 -9.27 57.72 -21.74
CA ILE A 76 -7.86 57.65 -21.40
C ILE A 76 -7.49 56.16 -21.39
N SER A 77 -6.55 55.77 -22.25
CA SER A 77 -5.98 54.43 -22.26
C SER A 77 -4.54 54.48 -21.74
N LEU A 78 -4.16 53.50 -20.93
CA LEU A 78 -2.80 53.33 -20.43
C LEU A 78 -2.40 51.87 -20.67
N ASP A 79 -1.34 51.67 -21.44
CA ASP A 79 -0.67 50.38 -21.57
C ASP A 79 0.54 50.38 -20.64
N TYR A 80 0.69 49.34 -19.82
CA TYR A 80 1.85 49.18 -18.94
C TYR A 80 2.29 47.71 -18.88
N SER A 81 3.56 47.51 -18.59
CA SER A 81 4.14 46.20 -18.27
C SER A 81 4.80 46.29 -16.90
N SER A 82 4.59 45.29 -16.04
CA SER A 82 5.21 45.21 -14.71
C SER A 82 5.88 43.86 -14.56
N VAL A 83 7.09 43.87 -14.00
CA VAL A 83 7.88 42.66 -13.70
C VAL A 83 8.24 42.73 -12.22
N HIS A 84 8.05 41.62 -11.52
CA HIS A 84 8.40 41.47 -10.12
C HIS A 84 9.25 40.22 -9.97
N GLU A 85 10.39 40.34 -9.28
CA GLU A 85 11.27 39.24 -8.95
C GLU A 85 11.07 38.91 -7.46
N THR A 86 10.70 37.66 -7.17
CA THR A 86 10.54 37.17 -5.80
C THR A 86 11.61 36.15 -5.52
N ASP A 87 12.44 36.39 -4.51
CA ASP A 87 13.42 35.42 -4.06
C ASP A 87 12.78 34.43 -3.07
N PHE A 88 12.78 33.15 -3.43
CA PHE A 88 12.31 32.06 -2.58
C PHE A 88 13.46 31.25 -1.98
N THR A 89 14.72 31.66 -2.20
CA THR A 89 15.90 30.93 -1.73
C THR A 89 16.25 31.21 -0.28
N THR A 90 15.96 32.41 0.22
CA THR A 90 16.11 32.80 1.62
C THR A 90 14.86 33.55 2.06
N LEU A 91 14.09 32.98 2.98
CA LEU A 91 12.83 33.58 3.44
C LEU A 91 12.79 33.63 4.97
N SER A 92 12.57 34.83 5.53
CA SER A 92 12.32 35.04 6.95
C SER A 92 10.81 35.03 7.26
N LYS A 93 10.45 34.99 8.55
CA LYS A 93 9.05 35.10 8.97
C LYS A 93 8.41 36.42 8.54
N LYS A 94 9.18 37.51 8.53
CA LYS A 94 8.69 38.81 8.06
C LYS A 94 8.35 38.77 6.57
N ASP A 95 9.21 38.15 5.76
CA ASP A 95 8.96 37.99 4.33
C ASP A 95 7.71 37.16 4.07
N TYR A 96 7.47 36.15 4.91
CA TYR A 96 6.23 35.38 4.88
C TYR A 96 5.01 36.24 5.24
N ASP A 97 5.00 36.92 6.37
CA ASP A 97 3.84 37.70 6.84
C ASP A 97 3.47 38.84 5.87
N ASP A 98 4.47 39.43 5.20
CA ASP A 98 4.28 40.53 4.24
C ASP A 98 4.17 40.04 2.78
N ARG A 99 4.20 38.73 2.50
CA ARG A 99 4.21 38.19 1.13
C ARG A 99 2.94 38.53 0.34
N VAL A 100 3.15 38.97 -0.90
CA VAL A 100 2.06 39.24 -1.87
C VAL A 100 1.81 38.03 -2.76
N GLU A 101 2.89 37.43 -3.26
CA GLU A 101 2.86 36.30 -4.16
C GLU A 101 3.13 35.02 -3.38
N GLN A 102 2.38 33.96 -3.68
CA GLN A 102 2.50 32.67 -3.01
C GLN A 102 2.82 31.60 -4.05
N LEU A 103 3.82 30.78 -3.73
CA LEU A 103 4.18 29.62 -4.54
C LEU A 103 3.59 28.37 -3.90
N PHE A 104 2.81 27.61 -4.68
CA PHE A 104 2.24 26.34 -4.24
C PHE A 104 2.75 25.20 -5.11
N HIS A 105 3.09 24.09 -4.45
CA HIS A 105 3.28 22.80 -5.10
C HIS A 105 1.94 22.06 -5.15
N ILE A 106 1.50 21.74 -6.37
CA ILE A 106 0.34 20.88 -6.59
C ILE A 106 0.78 19.44 -6.32
N ARG A 107 0.13 18.79 -5.36
CA ARG A 107 0.33 17.38 -4.99
C ARG A 107 -0.86 16.55 -5.46
N PRO A 108 -0.75 15.21 -5.52
CA PRO A 108 -1.85 14.35 -5.98
C PRO A 108 -3.19 14.56 -5.27
N PHE A 109 -3.16 14.97 -4.00
CA PHE A 109 -4.35 15.07 -3.14
C PHE A 109 -4.60 16.46 -2.56
N GLY A 110 -3.80 17.46 -2.94
CA GLY A 110 -3.86 18.77 -2.32
C GLY A 110 -2.77 19.72 -2.80
N ILE A 111 -2.56 20.79 -2.03
CA ILE A 111 -1.56 21.81 -2.31
C ILE A 111 -0.67 22.01 -1.09
N ASN A 112 0.62 22.19 -1.32
CA ASN A 112 1.56 22.60 -0.29
C ASN A 112 2.07 23.99 -0.63
N GLU A 113 1.96 24.94 0.28
CA GLU A 113 2.69 26.20 0.11
C GLU A 113 4.19 25.90 0.18
N PHE A 114 4.97 26.48 -0.73
CA PHE A 114 6.42 26.28 -0.79
C PHE A 114 7.08 26.67 0.53
N PHE A 115 6.57 27.72 1.17
CA PHE A 115 7.01 28.14 2.48
C PHE A 115 6.21 27.44 3.59
N PRO A 116 6.88 26.90 4.62
CA PRO A 116 6.20 26.22 5.71
C PRO A 116 5.45 27.18 6.64
N VAL A 117 4.18 26.90 6.88
CA VAL A 117 3.25 27.73 7.67
C VAL A 117 3.66 27.86 9.15
N ASP A 118 4.29 26.84 9.74
CA ASP A 118 4.50 26.73 11.22
C ASP A 118 5.95 26.51 11.66
N GLY A 119 6.94 26.87 10.84
CA GLY A 119 8.35 26.52 11.09
C GLY A 119 9.34 27.67 11.16
N VAL A 120 8.90 28.92 11.13
CA VAL A 120 9.83 30.06 11.07
C VAL A 120 9.72 30.85 12.37
N SER A 121 10.63 30.53 13.29
CA SER A 121 10.92 31.38 14.43
C SER A 121 11.45 32.73 13.94
N ASP A 122 11.33 33.80 14.73
CA ASP A 122 11.79 35.13 14.32
C ASP A 122 13.32 35.16 14.02
N GLU A 123 14.05 34.12 14.43
CA GLU A 123 15.51 33.98 14.30
C GLU A 123 15.96 33.07 13.15
N GLU A 124 15.08 32.22 12.60
CA GLU A 124 15.43 31.25 11.56
C GLU A 124 15.10 31.74 10.15
N VAL A 125 16.02 31.54 9.22
CA VAL A 125 15.83 31.81 7.78
C VAL A 125 15.62 30.48 7.07
N PHE A 126 14.47 30.31 6.43
CA PHE A 126 14.23 29.16 5.56
C PHE A 126 15.10 29.30 4.32
N THR A 127 15.92 28.28 4.04
CA THR A 127 16.74 28.25 2.83
C THR A 127 16.38 27.05 1.95
N SER A 128 16.07 27.31 0.69
CA SER A 128 15.86 26.26 -0.31
C SER A 128 16.63 26.58 -1.58
N LYS A 129 17.39 25.60 -2.08
CA LYS A 129 18.15 25.74 -3.33
C LYS A 129 17.31 25.44 -4.58
N ILE A 130 16.14 24.82 -4.41
CA ILE A 130 15.36 24.25 -5.52
C ILE A 130 13.87 24.58 -5.33
N LEU A 131 13.24 25.13 -6.38
CA LEU A 131 11.82 25.47 -6.40
C LEU A 131 10.90 24.28 -6.66
N VAL A 132 11.48 23.14 -7.03
CA VAL A 132 10.80 21.89 -7.35
C VAL A 132 10.57 21.10 -6.05
N PRO A 133 9.45 20.36 -5.89
CA PRO A 133 9.26 19.48 -4.74
C PRO A 133 10.47 18.57 -4.52
N ALA A 134 10.95 18.46 -3.28
CA ALA A 134 12.10 17.61 -2.92
C ALA A 134 11.91 16.16 -3.38
N SER A 135 10.67 15.64 -3.39
CA SER A 135 10.33 14.30 -3.90
C SER A 135 10.61 14.05 -5.38
N LEU A 136 10.88 15.10 -6.17
CA LEU A 136 11.24 14.98 -7.59
C LEU A 136 12.75 15.14 -7.82
N VAL A 137 13.48 15.56 -6.79
CA VAL A 137 14.93 15.69 -6.82
C VAL A 137 15.49 14.41 -6.25
N ASN A 138 15.76 13.43 -7.12
CA ASN A 138 16.59 12.28 -6.76
C ASN A 138 18.02 12.80 -6.50
N GLU A 139 18.31 13.28 -5.31
CA GLU A 139 19.70 13.41 -4.84
C GLU A 139 20.20 11.98 -4.56
N LYS A 140 20.48 11.22 -5.62
CA LYS A 140 21.32 10.03 -5.47
C LYS A 140 22.72 10.54 -5.17
N ASP A 141 23.30 10.16 -4.04
CA ASP A 141 24.72 10.38 -3.80
C ASP A 141 25.52 9.68 -4.91
N GLU A 142 26.23 10.45 -5.75
CA GLU A 142 26.96 9.95 -6.92
C GLU A 142 28.11 8.97 -6.56
N GLU A 143 28.54 8.93 -5.29
CA GLU A 143 29.60 8.04 -4.79
C GLU A 143 29.10 6.72 -4.19
N THR A 144 27.90 6.66 -3.61
CA THR A 144 27.38 5.47 -2.90
C THR A 144 26.12 4.89 -3.52
N GLY A 145 25.35 5.68 -4.28
CA GLY A 145 24.05 5.27 -4.83
C GLY A 145 22.93 5.14 -3.79
N ASP A 146 23.18 5.56 -2.54
CA ASP A 146 22.22 5.50 -1.45
C ASP A 146 21.25 6.71 -1.46
N VAL A 147 20.07 6.51 -0.87
CA VAL A 147 19.03 7.53 -0.70
C VAL A 147 19.37 8.39 0.53
N PRO A 148 19.25 9.73 0.48
CA PRO A 148 19.52 10.58 1.62
C PRO A 148 18.63 10.22 2.82
N ILE A 149 19.29 10.00 3.95
CA ILE A 149 18.69 9.73 5.26
C ILE A 149 18.61 11.05 6.05
N ASN A 150 17.55 11.22 6.82
CA ASN A 150 17.41 12.33 7.77
C ASN A 150 18.50 12.25 8.86
N SER A 151 18.62 13.29 9.69
CA SER A 151 19.60 13.36 10.78
C SER A 151 19.48 12.26 11.85
N GLU A 152 18.45 11.42 11.78
CA GLU A 152 18.19 10.29 12.67
C GLU A 152 18.33 8.92 11.96
N GLY A 153 18.77 8.89 10.70
CA GLY A 153 19.05 7.66 9.95
C GLY A 153 17.85 7.02 9.23
N GLY A 154 16.69 7.69 9.20
CA GLY A 154 15.51 7.25 8.44
C GLY A 154 15.41 7.93 7.06
N PRO A 155 14.83 7.28 6.03
CA PRO A 155 14.57 7.91 4.74
C PRO A 155 13.73 9.19 4.90
N LEU A 156 14.04 10.23 4.14
CA LEU A 156 13.21 11.43 4.09
C LEU A 156 11.80 11.07 3.60
N ALA A 157 10.79 11.72 4.21
CA ALA A 157 9.35 11.54 3.96
C ALA A 157 8.90 11.64 2.48
N THR A 158 9.80 12.00 1.57
CA THR A 158 9.59 12.21 0.13
C THR A 158 10.13 11.09 -0.75
N ASP A 159 10.89 10.14 -0.19
CA ASP A 159 11.67 9.17 -0.97
C ASP A 159 11.17 7.72 -0.79
N ALA A 160 10.01 7.55 -0.16
CA ALA A 160 9.38 6.26 0.03
C ALA A 160 8.78 5.72 -1.28
N GLU A 161 9.22 4.54 -1.71
CA GLU A 161 8.65 3.83 -2.87
C GLU A 161 7.15 3.54 -2.69
N GLY A 162 6.73 3.18 -1.47
CA GLY A 162 5.34 2.87 -1.13
C GLY A 162 4.84 3.68 0.07
N SER A 163 3.64 4.26 -0.03
CA SER A 163 3.01 5.00 1.08
C SER A 163 1.49 4.78 1.14
N LEU A 164 1.00 4.50 2.35
CA LEU A 164 -0.41 4.38 2.68
C LEU A 164 -0.83 5.58 3.54
N TYR A 165 -1.86 6.31 3.12
CA TYR A 165 -2.44 7.44 3.86
C TYR A 165 -3.78 7.05 4.48
N ILE A 166 -3.92 7.26 5.79
CA ILE A 166 -5.11 6.91 6.57
C ILE A 166 -5.69 8.18 7.19
N GLY A 167 -6.86 8.59 6.72
CA GLY A 167 -7.58 9.77 7.23
C GLY A 167 -8.61 9.39 8.27
N ILE A 168 -8.48 9.95 9.48
CA ILE A 168 -9.33 9.67 10.64
C ILE A 168 -10.23 10.87 10.91
N GLU A 169 -11.53 10.61 11.00
CA GLU A 169 -12.55 11.60 11.35
C GLU A 169 -12.89 11.53 12.84
N ASN A 170 -13.25 12.66 13.44
CA ASN A 170 -13.68 12.76 14.84
C ASN A 170 -12.67 12.21 15.85
N LEU A 171 -11.37 12.31 15.55
CA LEU A 171 -10.30 12.02 16.50
C LEU A 171 -10.09 13.23 17.41
N GLU A 172 -9.93 12.99 18.70
CA GLU A 172 -9.47 14.02 19.64
C GLU A 172 -7.96 13.81 19.91
N PRO A 173 -7.10 14.78 19.56
CA PRO A 173 -5.67 14.69 19.85
C PRO A 173 -5.36 14.43 21.33
N GLY A 174 -4.36 13.58 21.59
CA GLY A 174 -4.03 13.10 22.94
C GLY A 174 -4.73 11.79 23.35
N GLN A 175 -5.67 11.26 22.57
CA GLN A 175 -6.28 9.96 22.81
C GLN A 175 -5.46 8.80 22.22
N ASN A 176 -5.71 7.59 22.71
CA ASN A 176 -5.15 6.38 22.11
C ASN A 176 -6.05 5.87 20.99
N LEU A 177 -5.46 5.46 19.87
CA LEU A 177 -6.16 4.81 18.77
C LEU A 177 -5.56 3.43 18.52
N ALA A 178 -6.41 2.41 18.55
CA ALA A 178 -6.05 1.05 18.16
C ALA A 178 -6.61 0.76 16.76
N ILE A 179 -5.74 0.41 15.80
CA ILE A 179 -6.13 0.09 14.43
C ILE A 179 -5.74 -1.35 14.13
N LEU A 180 -6.69 -2.18 13.73
CA LEU A 180 -6.44 -3.51 13.17
C LEU A 180 -6.09 -3.37 11.69
N PHE A 181 -4.92 -3.86 11.34
CA PHE A 181 -4.51 -4.11 9.96
C PHE A 181 -4.70 -5.59 9.68
N GLN A 182 -5.72 -5.92 8.88
CA GLN A 182 -5.87 -7.24 8.32
C GLN A 182 -5.13 -7.28 7.00
N VAL A 183 -4.14 -8.15 6.90
CA VAL A 183 -3.37 -8.37 5.69
C VAL A 183 -3.59 -9.78 5.15
N ALA A 184 -3.31 -9.96 3.87
CA ALA A 184 -3.25 -11.27 3.26
C ALA A 184 -1.83 -11.82 3.48
N GLU A 185 -1.64 -12.59 4.55
CA GLU A 185 -0.33 -13.16 4.90
C GLU A 185 0.18 -14.09 3.79
N GLY A 186 1.47 -14.00 3.45
CA GLY A 186 2.08 -14.76 2.36
C GLY A 186 1.89 -14.12 0.97
N SER A 187 1.44 -12.86 0.91
CA SER A 187 1.27 -12.10 -0.34
C SER A 187 2.40 -11.12 -0.61
N GLU A 188 3.30 -10.94 0.34
CA GLU A 188 4.58 -10.26 0.15
C GLU A 188 5.47 -11.03 -0.83
N ASN A 189 6.45 -10.33 -1.39
CA ASN A 189 7.49 -10.94 -2.20
C ASN A 189 8.54 -11.62 -1.28
N PRO A 190 8.62 -12.97 -1.28
CA PRO A 190 9.52 -13.69 -0.39
C PRO A 190 11.00 -13.60 -0.80
N GLU A 191 11.30 -13.11 -2.01
CA GLU A 191 12.68 -12.89 -2.48
C GLU A 191 13.27 -11.59 -1.96
N LYS A 192 12.44 -10.75 -1.34
CA LYS A 192 12.83 -9.46 -0.77
C LYS A 192 13.07 -9.59 0.72
N GLU A 193 14.00 -8.79 1.21
CA GLU A 193 14.22 -8.69 2.65
C GLU A 193 13.08 -7.91 3.30
N LYS A 194 12.85 -8.20 4.58
CA LYS A 194 11.89 -7.45 5.40
C LYS A 194 12.24 -5.97 5.40
N GLN A 195 11.29 -5.15 4.99
CA GLN A 195 11.44 -3.70 5.02
C GLN A 195 10.87 -3.11 6.31
N GLU A 196 11.45 -1.99 6.74
CA GLU A 196 10.93 -1.22 7.87
C GLU A 196 9.73 -0.37 7.43
N VAL A 197 8.65 -0.44 8.22
CA VAL A 197 7.46 0.41 8.03
C VAL A 197 7.55 1.59 8.98
N ILE A 198 7.71 2.79 8.40
CA ILE A 198 7.79 4.03 9.14
C ILE A 198 6.38 4.62 9.27
N TRP A 199 5.98 4.86 10.51
CA TRP A 199 4.71 5.50 10.82
C TRP A 199 4.93 6.99 11.06
N SER A 200 4.18 7.81 10.33
CA SER A 200 4.18 9.28 10.49
C SER A 200 2.76 9.81 10.68
N TYR A 201 2.63 10.99 11.25
CA TYR A 201 1.39 11.75 11.32
C TYR A 201 1.53 13.11 10.65
N LEU A 202 0.40 13.68 10.21
CA LEU A 202 0.38 15.01 9.61
C LEU A 202 0.09 16.06 10.68
N SER A 203 0.96 17.05 10.75
CA SER A 203 0.75 18.27 11.53
C SER A 203 1.22 19.46 10.71
N SER A 204 0.32 20.40 10.49
CA SER A 204 0.60 21.68 9.83
C SER A 204 1.31 21.52 8.49
N ASN A 205 0.74 20.67 7.62
CA ASN A 205 1.26 20.30 6.31
C ASN A 205 2.64 19.61 6.31
N ARG A 206 3.14 19.18 7.47
CA ARG A 206 4.40 18.43 7.60
C ARG A 206 4.13 17.03 8.13
N TRP A 207 4.82 16.06 7.53
CA TRP A 207 4.86 14.71 8.06
C TRP A 207 5.91 14.65 9.16
N ILE A 208 5.50 14.18 10.33
CA ILE A 208 6.35 13.98 11.50
C ILE A 208 6.26 12.51 11.86
N ASP A 209 7.40 11.85 12.04
CA ASP A 209 7.45 10.44 12.42
C ASP A 209 6.98 10.28 13.86
N PHE A 210 6.26 9.19 14.13
CA PHE A 210 5.89 8.86 15.50
C PHE A 210 7.14 8.48 16.30
N ASP A 211 7.24 9.00 17.52
CA ASP A 211 8.26 8.54 18.46
C ASP A 211 7.97 7.09 18.87
N ILE A 212 9.02 6.32 19.18
CA ILE A 212 8.87 4.93 19.65
C ILE A 212 7.97 4.81 20.89
N THR A 213 7.90 5.85 21.72
CA THR A 213 7.03 5.94 22.90
C THR A 213 5.57 6.24 22.55
N GLU A 214 5.30 6.82 21.38
CA GLU A 214 3.96 7.10 20.89
C GLU A 214 3.33 5.85 20.26
N ILE A 215 4.14 4.90 19.79
CA ILE A 215 3.68 3.58 19.32
C ILE A 215 3.61 2.61 20.52
N LEU A 216 2.45 2.56 21.17
CA LEU A 216 2.22 1.74 22.37
C LEU A 216 2.35 0.23 22.13
N SER A 217 1.97 -0.22 20.93
CA SER A 217 2.17 -1.62 20.50
C SER A 217 2.08 -1.72 18.99
N GLU A 218 3.01 -2.45 18.38
CA GLU A 218 3.03 -2.81 16.97
C GLU A 218 2.98 -4.36 16.91
N ASN A 219 1.88 -4.91 16.38
CA ASN A 219 1.66 -6.36 16.34
C ASN A 219 1.50 -6.90 14.91
N THR A 220 1.87 -6.11 13.90
CA THR A 220 1.82 -6.48 12.47
C THR A 220 3.17 -6.97 11.95
N ASN A 221 4.24 -6.78 12.72
CA ASN A 221 5.62 -7.08 12.33
C ASN A 221 6.01 -6.39 11.02
N GLY A 222 5.75 -5.08 10.94
CA GLY A 222 5.98 -4.31 9.70
C GLY A 222 5.01 -4.70 8.58
N LEU A 223 3.72 -4.89 8.90
CA LEU A 223 2.67 -5.28 7.95
C LEU A 223 2.87 -6.65 7.26
N LEU A 224 3.72 -7.53 7.81
CA LEU A 224 3.87 -8.92 7.35
C LEU A 224 2.78 -9.84 7.92
N THR A 225 2.16 -9.47 9.04
CA THR A 225 1.11 -10.26 9.70
C THR A 225 -0.08 -9.40 10.10
N SER A 226 -1.23 -10.04 10.26
CA SER A 226 -2.44 -9.34 10.71
C SER A 226 -2.32 -8.99 12.19
N GLY A 227 -2.51 -7.71 12.52
CA GLY A 227 -2.17 -7.21 13.85
C GLY A 227 -2.82 -5.87 14.18
N ILE A 228 -2.78 -5.52 15.46
CA ILE A 228 -3.29 -4.23 15.94
C ILE A 228 -2.10 -3.32 16.23
N VAL A 229 -2.07 -2.15 15.60
CA VAL A 229 -1.15 -1.07 15.97
C VAL A 229 -1.88 -0.09 16.88
N LYS A 230 -1.27 0.23 18.02
CA LYS A 230 -1.81 1.20 18.99
C LYS A 230 -0.93 2.42 19.03
N PHE A 231 -1.52 3.57 18.73
CA PHE A 231 -0.87 4.86 18.75
C PHE A 231 -1.42 5.70 19.90
N THR A 232 -0.54 6.43 20.57
CA THR A 232 -0.91 7.61 21.38
C THR A 232 -0.90 8.80 20.43
N MET A 233 -2.04 9.43 20.19
CA MET A 233 -2.12 10.52 19.22
C MET A 233 -1.48 11.78 19.78
N PRO A 234 -0.49 12.38 19.10
CA PRO A 234 0.14 13.61 19.53
C PRO A 234 -0.87 14.75 19.62
N LYS A 235 -0.75 15.59 20.65
CA LYS A 235 -1.61 16.78 20.80
C LYS A 235 -1.35 17.85 19.74
N THR A 236 -0.21 17.76 19.06
CA THR A 236 0.24 18.65 18.00
C THR A 236 -0.42 18.37 16.66
N MET A 237 -1.16 17.27 16.51
CA MET A 237 -1.86 16.96 15.26
C MET A 237 -2.91 18.02 14.92
N THR A 238 -2.99 18.40 13.64
CA THR A 238 -3.97 19.36 13.13
C THR A 238 -4.87 18.72 12.09
N SER A 239 -6.12 19.21 11.97
CA SER A 239 -7.10 18.75 10.98
C SER A 239 -7.15 19.64 9.72
N GLU A 240 -6.69 20.88 9.84
CA GLU A 240 -6.68 21.87 8.77
C GLU A 240 -5.36 21.81 7.99
N ASN A 241 -5.22 20.78 7.17
CA ASN A 241 -4.08 20.61 6.27
C ASN A 241 -4.53 20.80 4.82
N SER A 242 -3.69 21.43 4.01
CA SER A 242 -3.93 21.63 2.58
C SER A 242 -3.26 20.55 1.71
N VAL A 243 -2.27 19.83 2.25
CA VAL A 243 -1.54 18.75 1.55
C VAL A 243 -2.43 17.53 1.27
N LEU A 244 -3.45 17.32 2.11
CA LEU A 244 -4.46 16.27 2.00
C LEU A 244 -5.85 16.89 2.26
N PRO A 245 -6.96 16.17 2.00
CA PRO A 245 -8.30 16.68 2.31
C PRO A 245 -8.43 17.13 3.77
N SER A 246 -8.89 18.37 3.96
CA SER A 246 -9.10 18.98 5.28
C SER A 246 -10.25 18.30 6.06
N GLY A 247 -10.28 18.52 7.37
CA GLY A 247 -11.28 17.98 8.29
C GLY A 247 -10.97 16.56 8.79
N LYS A 248 -9.75 16.07 8.54
CA LYS A 248 -9.28 14.76 8.97
C LYS A 248 -7.90 14.85 9.60
N TYR A 249 -7.66 13.94 10.53
CA TYR A 249 -6.33 13.68 11.08
C TYR A 249 -5.67 12.57 10.28
N TRP A 250 -4.45 12.78 9.82
CA TRP A 250 -3.81 11.86 8.89
C TRP A 250 -2.65 11.12 9.54
N ILE A 251 -2.65 9.81 9.33
CA ILE A 251 -1.54 8.90 9.60
C ILE A 251 -1.02 8.39 8.26
N ARG A 252 0.27 8.12 8.19
CA ARG A 252 0.93 7.52 7.04
C ARG A 252 1.76 6.34 7.49
N ALA A 253 1.72 5.26 6.70
CA ALA A 253 2.67 4.17 6.76
C ALA A 253 3.50 4.21 5.48
N SER A 254 4.83 4.23 5.58
CA SER A 254 5.72 4.36 4.44
C SER A 254 6.81 3.30 4.47
N VAL A 255 7.20 2.81 3.29
CA VAL A 255 8.32 1.89 3.09
C VAL A 255 9.28 2.53 2.09
N ALA A 256 10.58 2.53 2.42
CA ALA A 256 11.61 3.22 1.64
C ALA A 256 11.77 2.65 0.23
N ARG A 257 11.84 1.32 0.13
CA ARG A 257 12.15 0.55 -1.09
C ARG A 257 11.48 -0.82 -1.02
N GLU A 258 11.37 -1.48 -2.17
CA GLU A 258 10.83 -2.85 -2.30
C GLU A 258 9.44 -2.94 -1.64
N SER A 259 8.53 -2.09 -2.09
CA SER A 259 7.19 -1.97 -1.52
C SER A 259 6.34 -3.24 -1.68
N ASP A 260 6.77 -4.18 -2.51
CA ASP A 260 6.20 -5.52 -2.65
C ASP A 260 6.67 -6.50 -1.55
N ALA A 261 7.62 -6.12 -0.68
CA ALA A 261 8.05 -6.89 0.48
C ALA A 261 7.07 -6.85 1.67
N VAL A 262 6.01 -6.03 1.61
CA VAL A 262 4.93 -6.01 2.61
C VAL A 262 3.67 -6.70 2.09
N CYS A 263 2.86 -7.24 2.99
CA CYS A 263 1.63 -7.93 2.61
C CYS A 263 0.58 -6.98 2.02
N LYS A 264 -0.24 -7.50 1.10
CA LYS A 264 -1.44 -6.82 0.62
C LYS A 264 -2.44 -6.62 1.76
N ILE A 265 -2.93 -5.40 1.89
CA ILE A 265 -3.93 -5.05 2.92
C ILE A 265 -5.32 -5.50 2.46
N ILE A 266 -6.01 -6.24 3.33
CA ILE A 266 -7.41 -6.65 3.15
C ILE A 266 -8.34 -5.61 3.78
N ALA A 267 -8.04 -5.18 5.00
CA ALA A 267 -8.86 -4.21 5.72
C ALA A 267 -8.08 -3.43 6.77
N ILE A 268 -8.53 -2.21 7.04
CA ILE A 268 -8.03 -1.34 8.11
C ILE A 268 -9.24 -0.95 8.96
N LEU A 269 -9.25 -1.36 10.23
CA LEU A 269 -10.41 -1.21 11.11
C LEU A 269 -10.02 -0.51 12.42
N PRO A 270 -10.55 0.69 12.70
CA PRO A 270 -10.23 1.43 13.92
C PRO A 270 -10.97 0.87 15.14
N GLN A 271 -10.49 1.26 16.33
CA GLN A 271 -11.03 0.87 17.65
C GLN A 271 -11.11 -0.65 17.85
N ALA A 272 -10.06 -1.36 17.40
CA ALA A 272 -9.99 -2.81 17.49
C ALA A 272 -9.36 -3.30 18.80
N ILE A 273 -9.82 -4.46 19.27
CA ILE A 273 -9.25 -5.18 20.41
C ILE A 273 -9.23 -6.69 20.13
N LYS A 274 -8.23 -7.39 20.66
CA LYS A 274 -8.16 -8.84 20.63
C LYS A 274 -8.99 -9.43 21.77
N ALA A 275 -9.95 -10.28 21.44
CA ALA A 275 -10.75 -11.03 22.41
C ALA A 275 -10.34 -12.52 22.38
N THR A 276 -10.25 -13.15 23.54
CA THR A 276 -9.93 -14.58 23.68
C THR A 276 -11.13 -15.34 24.20
N PHE A 277 -11.26 -16.59 23.78
CA PHE A 277 -12.30 -17.49 24.28
C PHE A 277 -12.05 -17.81 25.77
N SER A 278 -13.05 -17.64 26.61
CA SER A 278 -13.05 -18.08 28.00
C SER A 278 -13.96 -19.31 28.17
N LYS A 279 -13.42 -20.36 28.80
CA LYS A 279 -14.12 -21.63 29.03
C LYS A 279 -15.24 -21.41 30.07
N SER A 280 -16.45 -21.88 29.80
CA SER A 280 -17.56 -22.00 30.75
C SER A 280 -18.20 -23.38 30.62
N GLU A 281 -18.81 -23.89 31.68
CA GLU A 281 -19.36 -25.26 31.73
C GLU A 281 -20.46 -25.52 30.68
N GLU A 282 -21.15 -24.47 30.21
CA GLU A 282 -22.18 -24.55 29.16
C GLU A 282 -21.61 -24.64 27.74
N ASN A 283 -20.29 -24.44 27.54
CA ASN A 283 -19.70 -24.39 26.21
C ASN A 283 -19.42 -25.80 25.70
N ASP A 284 -19.91 -26.10 24.50
CA ASP A 284 -19.44 -27.25 23.74
C ASP A 284 -17.96 -27.03 23.33
N LEU A 285 -17.09 -27.92 23.80
CA LEU A 285 -15.64 -27.88 23.58
C LEU A 285 -15.25 -28.48 22.24
N GLU A 286 -16.08 -29.37 21.68
CA GLU A 286 -15.85 -29.96 20.34
C GLU A 286 -15.92 -28.88 19.25
N ARG A 287 -16.64 -27.79 19.50
CA ARG A 287 -16.69 -26.62 18.61
C ARG A 287 -15.30 -26.01 18.34
N LEU A 288 -14.31 -26.22 19.21
CA LEU A 288 -12.96 -25.68 19.00
C LEU A 288 -12.23 -26.30 17.79
N LYS A 289 -12.76 -27.38 17.19
CA LYS A 289 -12.30 -27.93 15.90
C LYS A 289 -12.48 -26.94 14.76
N GLU A 290 -13.55 -26.16 14.81
CA GLU A 290 -13.92 -25.23 13.75
C GLU A 290 -13.74 -23.79 14.20
N PRO A 291 -13.17 -22.92 13.35
CA PRO A 291 -13.11 -21.51 13.65
C PRO A 291 -14.54 -20.94 13.75
N LEU A 292 -14.79 -20.10 14.75
CA LEU A 292 -16.02 -19.34 14.84
C LEU A 292 -16.15 -18.45 13.60
N ALA A 293 -17.23 -18.66 12.84
CA ALA A 293 -17.48 -17.91 11.61
C ALA A 293 -17.45 -16.39 11.82
N GLU A 294 -17.10 -15.65 10.77
CA GLU A 294 -17.16 -14.18 10.80
C GLU A 294 -18.54 -13.67 11.22
N LYS A 295 -18.57 -12.50 11.85
CA LYS A 295 -19.77 -11.77 12.28
C LYS A 295 -20.62 -12.50 13.33
N SER A 296 -20.12 -13.60 13.90
CA SER A 296 -20.82 -14.36 14.95
C SER A 296 -20.94 -13.55 16.26
N VAL A 297 -19.87 -12.87 16.69
CA VAL A 297 -19.92 -11.99 17.87
C VAL A 297 -20.47 -10.61 17.47
N ASN A 298 -21.69 -10.31 17.92
CA ASN A 298 -22.39 -9.07 17.59
C ASN A 298 -22.90 -8.28 18.83
N LYS A 299 -22.71 -8.81 20.04
CA LYS A 299 -23.15 -8.19 21.30
C LYS A 299 -22.26 -8.59 22.47
N LEU A 300 -22.25 -7.75 23.51
CA LEU A 300 -21.58 -8.05 24.77
C LEU A 300 -22.48 -8.90 25.67
N LYS A 301 -21.85 -9.75 26.51
CA LYS A 301 -22.57 -10.51 27.56
C LYS A 301 -23.26 -9.58 28.55
N ILE A 302 -22.52 -8.56 29.01
CA ILE A 302 -23.05 -7.47 29.84
C ILE A 302 -23.08 -6.23 28.96
N GLY A 303 -24.27 -5.74 28.64
CA GLY A 303 -24.45 -4.57 27.79
C GLY A 303 -23.85 -3.30 28.41
N GLN A 304 -23.29 -2.44 27.57
CA GLN A 304 -22.73 -1.15 27.96
C GLN A 304 -23.37 -0.06 27.10
N ALA A 305 -24.02 0.92 27.72
CA ALA A 305 -24.75 1.97 27.00
C ALA A 305 -23.82 2.84 26.11
N ALA A 306 -22.53 2.97 26.49
CA ALA A 306 -21.53 3.69 25.72
C ALA A 306 -21.10 2.95 24.43
N ILE A 307 -21.40 1.66 24.30
CA ILE A 307 -20.98 0.83 23.16
C ILE A 307 -22.18 0.64 22.23
N LYS A 308 -22.17 1.36 21.10
CA LYS A 308 -23.25 1.30 20.11
C LYS A 308 -23.30 -0.03 19.36
N LYS A 309 -22.15 -0.61 19.02
CA LYS A 309 -22.05 -1.83 18.20
C LYS A 309 -20.74 -2.58 18.48
N VAL A 310 -20.80 -3.90 18.43
CA VAL A 310 -19.64 -4.80 18.42
C VAL A 310 -19.65 -5.60 17.13
N LEU A 311 -18.48 -5.78 16.53
CA LEU A 311 -18.29 -6.48 15.27
C LEU A 311 -17.10 -7.43 15.38
N GLN A 312 -17.30 -8.65 14.90
CA GLN A 312 -16.23 -9.60 14.60
C GLN A 312 -16.12 -9.72 13.07
N PRO A 313 -15.27 -8.93 12.40
CA PRO A 313 -15.19 -8.92 10.94
C PRO A 313 -14.62 -10.22 10.35
N PHE A 314 -13.75 -10.93 11.09
CA PHE A 314 -13.05 -12.12 10.62
C PHE A 314 -13.32 -13.33 11.50
N ALA A 315 -13.13 -14.54 10.96
CA ALA A 315 -13.28 -15.78 11.72
C ALA A 315 -12.28 -15.84 12.89
N SER A 316 -12.61 -16.61 13.93
CA SER A 316 -11.65 -16.86 15.01
C SER A 316 -10.53 -17.77 14.52
N PHE A 317 -9.37 -17.74 15.19
CA PHE A 317 -8.21 -18.54 14.84
C PHE A 317 -7.62 -19.23 16.06
N ASN A 318 -6.75 -20.21 15.83
CA ASN A 318 -5.98 -20.95 16.86
C ASN A 318 -6.81 -21.72 17.91
N GLY A 319 -8.05 -22.09 17.58
CA GLY A 319 -8.84 -23.03 18.38
C GLY A 319 -8.25 -24.44 18.30
N LYS A 320 -8.15 -25.13 19.44
CA LYS A 320 -7.78 -26.55 19.52
C LYS A 320 -8.66 -27.25 20.56
N VAL A 321 -9.07 -28.48 20.26
CA VAL A 321 -9.78 -29.33 21.21
C VAL A 321 -8.80 -29.88 22.25
N GLU A 322 -9.33 -30.21 23.42
CA GLU A 322 -8.60 -30.90 24.46
C GLU A 322 -8.24 -32.32 24.02
N GLU A 323 -6.96 -32.68 24.08
CA GLU A 323 -6.49 -34.02 23.74
C GLU A 323 -7.07 -35.04 24.75
N MET A 324 -7.93 -35.97 24.32
CA MET A 324 -8.47 -37.01 25.21
C MET A 324 -7.59 -38.27 25.24
N PRO A 325 -7.26 -38.84 26.42
CA PRO A 325 -6.63 -40.16 26.50
C PRO A 325 -7.66 -41.25 26.17
N ALA A 326 -7.23 -42.33 25.49
CA ALA A 326 -8.13 -43.35 24.94
C ALA A 326 -9.00 -44.09 25.98
N SER A 327 -8.76 -43.90 27.28
CA SER A 327 -9.55 -44.52 28.35
C SER A 327 -10.95 -43.92 28.54
N ALA A 328 -11.29 -42.82 27.86
CA ALA A 328 -12.63 -42.23 27.88
C ALA A 328 -13.49 -42.65 26.66
N ALA A 329 -12.89 -43.23 25.62
CA ALA A 329 -13.62 -43.91 24.55
C ALA A 329 -13.90 -45.34 25.04
N GLU A 330 -15.18 -45.65 25.30
CA GLU A 330 -15.60 -46.96 25.79
C GLU A 330 -14.94 -48.09 25.00
N ILE A 331 -14.17 -48.92 25.71
CA ILE A 331 -13.55 -50.15 25.22
C ILE A 331 -14.69 -51.14 24.94
N THR A 332 -15.34 -51.00 23.78
CA THR A 332 -16.31 -51.96 23.26
C THR A 332 -15.61 -52.85 22.24
N GLY A 333 -14.84 -53.82 22.74
CA GLY A 333 -14.61 -55.16 22.17
C GLY A 333 -14.13 -55.38 20.73
N ASP A 334 -13.98 -54.37 19.88
CA ASP A 334 -13.56 -54.53 18.48
C ASP A 334 -12.38 -53.58 18.13
N ASP A 335 -11.17 -54.05 18.43
CA ASP A 335 -9.86 -53.36 18.36
C ASP A 335 -9.41 -52.92 16.95
N ARG A 336 -10.29 -52.96 15.94
CA ARG A 336 -9.94 -52.60 14.55
C ARG A 336 -10.58 -51.31 14.03
N PHE A 337 -11.60 -50.78 14.73
CA PHE A 337 -12.29 -49.55 14.31
C PHE A 337 -12.00 -48.32 15.20
N ASN A 338 -11.52 -48.48 16.44
CA ASN A 338 -11.09 -47.37 17.32
C ASN A 338 -9.71 -46.79 16.97
N LYS A 339 -9.34 -46.83 15.69
CA LYS A 339 -8.09 -46.27 15.15
C LYS A 339 -8.26 -44.84 14.63
N GLU A 340 -9.37 -44.19 14.97
CA GLU A 340 -9.54 -42.74 14.85
C GLU A 340 -8.74 -42.06 15.96
N HIS A 341 -7.42 -42.06 15.77
CA HIS A 341 -6.51 -40.94 16.04
C HIS A 341 -6.59 -40.37 17.45
N ASN A 342 -6.02 -41.10 18.41
CA ASN A 342 -5.68 -40.49 19.68
C ASN A 342 -4.44 -39.60 19.49
N GLU A 343 -4.66 -38.31 19.22
CA GLU A 343 -3.61 -37.28 19.04
C GLU A 343 -2.62 -37.26 20.21
N TYR A 344 -3.10 -37.53 21.43
CA TYR A 344 -2.24 -37.63 22.61
C TYR A 344 -1.21 -38.76 22.47
N TYR A 345 -1.59 -39.98 22.08
CA TYR A 345 -0.62 -41.06 21.89
C TYR A 345 0.36 -40.78 20.75
N ILE A 346 -0.11 -40.16 19.65
CA ILE A 346 0.77 -39.74 18.56
C ILE A 346 1.80 -38.75 19.10
N ARG A 347 1.36 -37.66 19.72
CA ARG A 347 2.24 -36.62 20.29
C ARG A 347 3.22 -37.17 21.31
N ILE A 348 2.78 -38.08 22.19
CA ILE A 348 3.66 -38.71 23.18
C ILE A 348 4.67 -39.65 22.51
N SER A 349 4.25 -40.46 21.54
CA SER A 349 5.15 -41.36 20.81
C SER A 349 6.22 -40.60 20.02
N GLU A 350 5.82 -39.52 19.34
CA GLU A 350 6.72 -38.62 18.64
C GLU A 350 7.68 -37.96 19.65
N ARG A 351 7.16 -37.40 20.74
CA ARG A 351 7.99 -36.77 21.79
C ARG A 351 9.00 -37.72 22.41
N LEU A 352 8.66 -38.98 22.63
CA LEU A 352 9.59 -40.00 23.14
C LEU A 352 10.68 -40.36 22.13
N ARG A 353 10.38 -40.26 20.83
CA ARG A 353 11.33 -40.50 19.75
C ARG A 353 12.31 -39.33 19.59
N HIS A 354 11.81 -38.12 19.35
CA HIS A 354 12.65 -36.94 19.09
C HIS A 354 13.22 -36.30 20.37
N LYS A 355 12.65 -36.60 21.55
CA LYS A 355 13.08 -36.10 22.87
C LYS A 355 13.24 -34.57 22.95
N GLY A 356 12.49 -33.84 22.12
CA GLY A 356 12.57 -32.38 22.01
C GLY A 356 13.86 -31.85 21.35
N ARG A 357 14.54 -32.64 20.53
CA ARG A 357 15.74 -32.25 19.78
C ARG A 357 15.57 -32.53 18.28
N GLY A 358 16.02 -31.61 17.43
CA GLY A 358 16.03 -31.81 15.98
C GLY A 358 17.33 -32.45 15.54
N ILE A 359 17.34 -33.78 15.32
CA ILE A 359 18.54 -34.53 14.93
C ILE A 359 18.33 -35.17 13.56
N THR A 360 17.29 -36.00 13.43
CA THR A 360 16.94 -36.67 12.17
C THR A 360 15.93 -35.86 11.38
N VAL A 361 15.86 -36.07 10.06
CA VAL A 361 14.87 -35.44 9.16
C VAL A 361 13.45 -35.49 9.73
N PHE A 362 13.05 -36.66 10.26
CA PHE A 362 11.74 -36.85 10.89
C PHE A 362 11.53 -35.94 12.11
N ASP A 363 12.56 -35.73 12.93
CA ASP A 363 12.45 -34.92 14.14
C ASP A 363 12.19 -33.45 13.78
N TYR A 364 12.90 -32.89 12.80
CA TYR A 364 12.66 -31.54 12.30
C TYR A 364 11.21 -31.37 11.83
N GLU A 365 10.75 -32.25 10.96
CA GLU A 365 9.40 -32.18 10.39
C GLU A 365 8.32 -32.23 11.49
N ARG A 366 8.42 -33.16 12.44
CA ARG A 366 7.43 -33.29 13.52
C ARG A 366 7.49 -32.16 14.54
N LEU A 367 8.67 -31.66 14.87
CA LEU A 367 8.82 -30.53 15.78
C LEU A 367 8.18 -29.26 15.21
N VAL A 368 8.38 -28.99 13.91
CA VAL A 368 7.75 -27.84 13.25
C VAL A 368 6.22 -28.02 13.18
N LEU A 369 5.73 -29.17 12.70
CA LEU A 369 4.27 -29.42 12.62
C LEU A 369 3.58 -29.36 13.99
N GLN A 370 4.25 -29.81 15.06
CA GLN A 370 3.71 -29.76 16.41
C GLN A 370 3.59 -28.31 16.91
N GLN A 371 4.63 -27.50 16.69
CA GLN A 371 4.72 -26.13 17.21
C GLN A 371 3.91 -25.13 16.39
N PHE A 372 3.80 -25.34 15.07
CA PHE A 372 3.18 -24.42 14.11
C PHE A 372 1.99 -25.09 13.40
N PRO A 373 0.77 -25.02 13.96
CA PRO A 373 -0.41 -25.73 13.42
C PRO A 373 -0.90 -25.18 12.07
N GLU A 374 -0.48 -23.96 11.74
CA GLU A 374 -0.77 -23.32 10.47
C GLU A 374 0.10 -23.84 9.31
N VAL A 375 1.12 -24.63 9.62
CA VAL A 375 1.94 -25.33 8.64
C VAL A 375 1.32 -26.70 8.41
N TYR A 376 0.80 -26.92 7.22
CA TYR A 376 0.18 -28.19 6.84
C TYR A 376 1.22 -29.27 6.59
N LYS A 377 2.33 -28.90 5.94
CA LYS A 377 3.37 -29.84 5.54
C LYS A 377 4.74 -29.23 5.66
N VAL A 378 5.68 -30.05 6.11
CA VAL A 378 7.10 -29.69 6.19
C VAL A 378 7.89 -30.79 5.52
N LYS A 379 8.91 -30.40 4.75
CA LYS A 379 9.92 -31.31 4.22
C LYS A 379 11.28 -30.83 4.66
N CYS A 380 12.00 -31.69 5.38
CA CYS A 380 13.38 -31.43 5.74
C CYS A 380 14.30 -32.07 4.69
N VAL A 381 15.16 -31.27 4.08
CA VAL A 381 16.18 -31.74 3.13
C VAL A 381 17.55 -31.55 3.75
N ASN A 382 18.27 -32.66 3.94
CA ASN A 382 19.61 -32.64 4.51
C ASN A 382 20.65 -32.25 3.45
N HIS A 383 21.77 -31.69 3.93
CA HIS A 383 22.92 -31.33 3.10
C HIS A 383 22.54 -30.43 1.91
N THR A 384 21.60 -29.51 2.11
CA THR A 384 21.08 -28.66 1.04
C THR A 384 21.10 -27.21 1.50
N SER A 385 21.63 -26.33 0.65
CA SER A 385 21.59 -24.87 0.79
C SER A 385 20.83 -24.26 -0.41
N ASN A 386 20.85 -22.94 -0.55
CA ASN A 386 20.26 -22.28 -1.71
C ASN A 386 21.03 -22.61 -3.01
N ASP A 387 22.35 -22.71 -2.94
CA ASP A 387 23.22 -22.90 -4.11
C ASP A 387 23.41 -24.37 -4.52
N SER A 388 23.20 -25.32 -3.60
CA SER A 388 23.57 -26.73 -3.83
C SER A 388 22.75 -27.71 -2.99
N GLU A 389 22.36 -28.84 -3.58
CA GLU A 389 21.76 -30.00 -2.89
C GLU A 389 22.80 -30.94 -2.25
N HIS A 390 24.08 -30.57 -2.31
CA HIS A 390 25.20 -31.33 -1.78
C HIS A 390 26.12 -30.44 -0.93
N HIS A 391 25.54 -29.83 0.10
CA HIS A 391 26.20 -28.92 1.03
C HIS A 391 26.19 -29.48 2.47
N PRO A 392 27.21 -30.26 2.88
CA PRO A 392 27.30 -30.81 4.24
C PRO A 392 27.25 -29.72 5.31
N GLY A 393 26.64 -30.01 6.47
CA GLY A 393 26.43 -29.01 7.54
C GLY A 393 25.16 -28.17 7.39
N HIS A 394 24.58 -28.11 6.20
CA HIS A 394 23.32 -27.39 5.96
C HIS A 394 22.09 -28.29 6.09
N VAL A 395 21.01 -27.71 6.63
CA VAL A 395 19.68 -28.31 6.65
C VAL A 395 18.68 -27.29 6.13
N THR A 396 17.96 -27.64 5.07
CA THR A 396 16.87 -26.82 4.54
C THR A 396 15.53 -27.37 5.02
N ILE A 397 14.70 -26.50 5.57
CA ILE A 397 13.30 -26.77 5.92
C ILE A 397 12.41 -26.05 4.92
N VAL A 398 11.61 -26.84 4.20
CA VAL A 398 10.59 -26.34 3.29
C VAL A 398 9.24 -26.46 3.99
N ALA A 399 8.61 -25.33 4.29
CA ALA A 399 7.34 -25.29 5.01
C ALA A 399 6.21 -24.81 4.09
N ILE A 400 5.08 -25.52 4.11
CA ILE A 400 3.91 -25.26 3.29
C ILE A 400 2.73 -24.92 4.22
N PRO A 401 2.06 -23.76 4.04
CA PRO A 401 0.94 -23.36 4.87
C PRO A 401 -0.28 -24.25 4.64
N ASP A 402 -1.13 -24.35 5.65
CA ASP A 402 -2.49 -24.89 5.48
C ASP A 402 -3.38 -23.85 4.79
N LEU A 403 -3.79 -24.16 3.57
CA LEU A 403 -4.73 -23.33 2.79
C LEU A 403 -6.19 -23.56 3.18
N ARG A 404 -6.50 -24.59 3.97
CA ARG A 404 -7.87 -24.87 4.39
C ARG A 404 -8.41 -23.69 5.20
N ASN A 405 -9.53 -23.13 4.74
CA ASN A 405 -10.23 -22.02 5.39
C ASN A 405 -9.48 -20.67 5.45
N LYS A 406 -8.46 -20.45 4.61
CA LYS A 406 -7.78 -19.16 4.48
C LYS A 406 -8.00 -18.56 3.09
N ASN A 407 -8.26 -17.25 3.03
CA ASN A 407 -8.26 -16.48 1.79
C ASN A 407 -6.81 -16.29 1.31
N ALA A 408 -6.22 -17.33 0.71
CA ALA A 408 -4.92 -17.22 0.08
C ALA A 408 -4.99 -16.38 -1.19
N VAL A 409 -4.04 -15.45 -1.35
CA VAL A 409 -3.96 -14.58 -2.54
C VAL A 409 -3.69 -15.40 -3.80
N ASP A 410 -2.90 -16.47 -3.65
CA ASP A 410 -2.64 -17.43 -4.71
C ASP A 410 -2.79 -18.86 -4.17
N PRO A 411 -3.96 -19.50 -4.37
CA PRO A 411 -4.18 -20.86 -3.89
C PRO A 411 -3.30 -21.91 -4.56
N LEU A 412 -2.78 -21.63 -5.77
CA LEU A 412 -1.88 -22.54 -6.48
C LEU A 412 -0.46 -22.51 -5.91
N GLU A 413 -0.06 -21.37 -5.35
CA GLU A 413 1.27 -21.14 -4.79
C GLU A 413 1.20 -20.73 -3.30
N PRO A 414 0.82 -21.65 -2.40
CA PRO A 414 0.76 -21.35 -0.97
C PRO A 414 2.11 -20.93 -0.41
N ARG A 415 2.20 -19.72 0.14
CA ARG A 415 3.40 -19.25 0.81
C ARG A 415 3.11 -18.91 2.27
N LEU A 416 4.00 -19.31 3.16
CA LEU A 416 4.08 -18.77 4.51
C LEU A 416 4.71 -17.37 4.45
N SER A 417 4.32 -16.51 5.39
CA SER A 417 4.93 -15.20 5.49
C SER A 417 6.39 -15.28 5.92
N LEU A 418 7.19 -14.28 5.54
CA LEU A 418 8.62 -14.21 5.92
C LEU A 418 8.79 -14.27 7.45
N ASN A 419 7.93 -13.56 8.18
CA ASN A 419 7.91 -13.61 9.65
C ASN A 419 7.73 -15.04 10.18
N LYS A 420 6.86 -15.82 9.55
CA LYS A 420 6.59 -17.18 10.01
C LYS A 420 7.78 -18.10 9.76
N LEU A 421 8.47 -17.92 8.64
CA LEU A 421 9.71 -18.65 8.36
C LEU A 421 10.80 -18.29 9.38
N GLU A 422 10.93 -17.01 9.76
CA GLU A 422 11.83 -16.56 10.84
C GLU A 422 11.47 -17.19 12.20
N GLU A 423 10.19 -17.17 12.58
CA GLU A 423 9.71 -17.80 13.82
C GLU A 423 10.04 -19.31 13.86
N ILE A 424 9.88 -20.02 12.74
CA ILE A 424 10.25 -21.43 12.61
C ILE A 424 11.76 -21.61 12.74
N ALA A 425 12.55 -20.76 12.08
CA ALA A 425 14.01 -20.83 12.13
C ALA A 425 14.52 -20.60 13.56
N ASP A 426 14.02 -19.59 14.24
CA ASP A 426 14.42 -19.27 15.61
C ASP A 426 14.01 -20.34 16.61
N PHE A 427 12.81 -20.91 16.46
CA PHE A 427 12.39 -22.07 17.24
C PHE A 427 13.37 -23.25 17.07
N LEU A 428 13.67 -23.62 15.82
CA LEU A 428 14.56 -24.75 15.53
C LEU A 428 15.99 -24.51 16.04
N LYS A 429 16.55 -23.30 15.89
CA LYS A 429 17.88 -22.95 16.41
C LYS A 429 18.05 -23.25 17.90
N THR A 430 16.98 -23.15 18.70
CA THR A 430 17.05 -23.46 20.15
C THR A 430 17.14 -24.95 20.51
N ILE A 431 16.85 -25.85 19.55
CA ILE A 431 16.71 -27.29 19.80
C ILE A 431 17.60 -28.17 18.90
N ILE A 432 18.28 -27.58 17.92
CA ILE A 432 19.24 -28.24 17.03
C ILE A 432 20.66 -28.02 17.51
N SER A 433 21.64 -28.57 16.80
CA SER A 433 23.06 -28.36 17.11
C SER A 433 23.57 -27.05 16.53
N ASP A 434 24.41 -26.34 17.27
CA ASP A 434 25.07 -25.08 16.82
C ASP A 434 25.99 -25.25 15.60
N PHE A 435 26.31 -26.48 15.20
CA PHE A 435 27.12 -26.80 14.02
C PHE A 435 26.29 -26.92 12.74
N VAL A 436 24.96 -26.80 12.82
CA VAL A 436 24.06 -26.89 11.67
C VAL A 436 23.73 -25.49 11.19
N GLU A 437 23.94 -25.25 9.89
CA GLU A 437 23.44 -24.06 9.21
C GLU A 437 22.02 -24.33 8.72
N LEU A 438 21.05 -23.71 9.39
CA LEU A 438 19.63 -23.89 9.12
C LEU A 438 19.14 -22.84 8.12
N ASP A 439 18.47 -23.31 7.08
CA ASP A 439 17.71 -22.51 6.14
C ASP A 439 16.22 -22.90 6.21
N VAL A 440 15.32 -21.92 6.30
CA VAL A 440 13.87 -22.15 6.36
C VAL A 440 13.20 -21.30 5.28
N ARG A 441 12.57 -21.96 4.31
CA ARG A 441 12.01 -21.28 3.13
C ARG A 441 10.67 -21.85 2.68
N ASN A 442 9.98 -21.06 1.88
CA ASN A 442 8.86 -21.53 1.08
C ASN A 442 9.35 -22.49 -0.02
N PRO A 443 8.50 -23.41 -0.50
CA PRO A 443 8.81 -24.20 -1.70
C PRO A 443 8.96 -23.29 -2.92
N ALA A 444 9.88 -23.66 -3.81
CA ALA A 444 9.97 -23.05 -5.13
C ALA A 444 8.86 -23.64 -6.02
N TYR A 445 7.91 -22.82 -6.42
CA TYR A 445 6.81 -23.25 -7.28
C TYR A 445 7.23 -23.17 -8.74
N GLU A 446 7.05 -24.27 -9.46
CA GLU A 446 7.37 -24.38 -10.89
C GLU A 446 6.07 -24.68 -11.66
N GLU A 447 5.76 -23.84 -12.64
CA GLU A 447 4.47 -23.90 -13.34
C GLU A 447 4.53 -24.88 -14.52
N VAL A 448 3.53 -25.76 -14.60
CA VAL A 448 3.26 -26.60 -15.76
C VAL A 448 2.08 -26.02 -16.52
N GLN A 449 2.33 -25.58 -17.75
CA GLN A 449 1.31 -25.08 -18.67
C GLN A 449 1.22 -26.00 -19.88
N VAL A 450 0.01 -26.30 -20.35
CA VAL A 450 -0.20 -27.07 -21.57
C VAL A 450 -0.76 -26.17 -22.67
N SER A 451 -0.40 -26.47 -23.91
CA SER A 451 -0.83 -25.77 -25.11
C SER A 451 -1.30 -26.78 -26.15
N PHE A 452 -2.53 -26.67 -26.62
CA PHE A 452 -3.10 -27.61 -27.61
C PHE A 452 -4.33 -27.06 -28.34
N ASN A 453 -4.65 -27.70 -29.45
CA ASN A 453 -5.90 -27.51 -30.20
C ASN A 453 -6.91 -28.59 -29.78
N VAL A 454 -8.16 -28.21 -29.47
CA VAL A 454 -9.19 -29.16 -29.00
C VAL A 454 -10.47 -29.13 -29.84
N LYS A 455 -11.04 -30.31 -30.09
CA LYS A 455 -12.40 -30.49 -30.60
C LYS A 455 -13.27 -31.08 -29.51
N PHE A 456 -14.38 -30.40 -29.19
CA PHE A 456 -15.39 -30.94 -28.28
C PHE A 456 -16.44 -31.77 -29.03
N LEU A 457 -17.05 -32.72 -28.32
CA LEU A 457 -18.11 -33.58 -28.83
C LEU A 457 -19.34 -32.77 -29.32
N PRO A 458 -20.11 -33.29 -30.29
CA PRO A 458 -21.32 -32.63 -30.76
C PRO A 458 -22.32 -32.32 -29.62
N GLY A 459 -22.85 -31.09 -29.61
CA GLY A 459 -23.81 -30.64 -28.58
C GLY A 459 -23.18 -30.02 -27.33
N LYS A 460 -21.84 -29.97 -27.24
CA LYS A 460 -21.11 -29.31 -26.14
C LYS A 460 -20.78 -27.86 -26.51
N ASP A 461 -21.11 -26.92 -25.62
CA ASP A 461 -20.82 -25.49 -25.83
C ASP A 461 -19.33 -25.18 -25.67
N LYS A 462 -18.73 -24.51 -26.65
CA LYS A 462 -17.29 -24.24 -26.64
C LYS A 462 -16.86 -23.37 -25.47
N GLY A 463 -17.60 -22.29 -25.17
CA GLY A 463 -17.20 -21.35 -24.11
C GLY A 463 -17.23 -22.00 -22.73
N PHE A 464 -18.33 -22.69 -22.43
CA PHE A 464 -18.49 -23.42 -21.17
C PHE A 464 -17.44 -24.52 -20.98
N TYR A 465 -17.26 -25.40 -21.98
CA TYR A 465 -16.36 -26.55 -21.85
C TYR A 465 -14.88 -26.16 -21.91
N THR A 466 -14.53 -25.00 -22.47
CA THR A 466 -13.18 -24.45 -22.36
C THR A 466 -12.86 -24.08 -20.92
N ASN A 467 -13.76 -23.35 -20.26
CA ASN A 467 -13.59 -22.98 -18.85
C ASN A 467 -13.61 -24.22 -17.93
N LYS A 468 -14.46 -25.21 -18.25
CA LYS A 468 -14.47 -26.50 -17.54
C LYS A 468 -13.13 -27.22 -17.70
N LEU A 469 -12.60 -27.32 -18.93
CA LEU A 469 -11.34 -27.98 -19.21
C LEU A 469 -10.15 -27.30 -18.54
N GLN A 470 -10.13 -25.96 -18.50
CA GLN A 470 -9.14 -25.20 -17.72
C GLN A 470 -9.12 -25.64 -16.26
N GLY A 471 -10.29 -25.66 -15.61
CA GLY A 471 -10.42 -26.08 -14.21
C GLY A 471 -10.09 -27.57 -13.99
N ASP A 472 -10.46 -28.45 -14.92
CA ASP A 472 -10.20 -29.88 -14.83
C ASP A 472 -8.68 -30.17 -14.94
N ILE A 473 -7.96 -29.50 -15.86
CA ILE A 473 -6.49 -29.61 -15.97
C ILE A 473 -5.81 -29.05 -14.71
N GLN A 474 -6.28 -27.89 -14.23
CA GLN A 474 -5.76 -27.29 -13.00
C GLN A 474 -5.91 -28.25 -11.81
N ARG A 475 -7.08 -28.87 -11.63
CA ARG A 475 -7.35 -29.86 -10.59
C ARG A 475 -6.50 -31.12 -10.75
N PHE A 476 -6.25 -31.57 -11.98
CA PHE A 476 -5.41 -32.74 -12.24
C PHE A 476 -3.95 -32.49 -11.84
N LEU A 477 -3.40 -31.33 -12.20
CA LEU A 477 -2.01 -30.96 -11.88
C LEU A 477 -1.81 -30.56 -10.41
N THR A 478 -2.84 -30.01 -9.77
CA THR A 478 -2.80 -29.58 -8.35
C THR A 478 -3.91 -30.23 -7.52
N PRO A 479 -3.89 -31.56 -7.37
CA PRO A 479 -5.02 -32.27 -6.78
C PRO A 479 -5.15 -32.02 -5.27
N TRP A 480 -4.04 -31.67 -4.61
CA TRP A 480 -3.98 -31.33 -3.19
C TRP A 480 -4.76 -30.05 -2.83
N LEU A 481 -5.12 -29.21 -3.82
CA LEU A 481 -5.95 -28.02 -3.60
C LEU A 481 -7.45 -28.34 -3.53
N TYR A 482 -7.90 -29.45 -4.12
CA TYR A 482 -9.32 -29.76 -4.31
C TYR A 482 -9.76 -31.09 -3.68
N ASP A 483 -8.89 -32.09 -3.61
CA ASP A 483 -9.22 -33.43 -3.16
C ASP A 483 -8.75 -33.65 -1.72
N GLU A 484 -9.68 -33.97 -0.82
CA GLU A 484 -9.34 -34.33 0.55
C GLU A 484 -8.44 -35.58 0.60
N GLY A 485 -7.31 -35.48 1.31
CA GLY A 485 -6.36 -36.57 1.49
C GLY A 485 -5.28 -36.70 0.43
N LYS A 486 -5.24 -35.81 -0.58
CA LYS A 486 -4.08 -35.70 -1.49
C LYS A 486 -3.11 -34.63 -1.02
N ASP A 487 -1.85 -35.00 -0.97
CA ASP A 487 -0.75 -34.19 -0.45
C ASP A 487 0.05 -33.54 -1.57
N LEU A 488 0.56 -32.32 -1.35
CA LEU A 488 1.56 -31.70 -2.24
C LEU A 488 2.87 -32.53 -2.19
N ILE A 489 3.42 -32.84 -3.37
CA ILE A 489 4.66 -33.61 -3.52
C ILE A 489 5.78 -32.65 -3.94
N LEU A 490 6.85 -32.61 -3.14
CA LEU A 490 8.06 -31.84 -3.45
C LEU A 490 9.10 -32.74 -4.14
N GLY A 491 9.71 -32.25 -5.21
CA GLY A 491 10.70 -32.99 -6.02
C GLY A 491 10.10 -34.03 -6.97
N GLY A 492 8.82 -33.90 -7.32
CA GLY A 492 8.11 -34.82 -8.22
C GLY A 492 8.36 -34.57 -9.71
N SER A 493 7.75 -35.40 -10.55
CA SER A 493 7.69 -35.17 -12.00
C SER A 493 6.29 -35.46 -12.56
N VAL A 494 5.96 -34.78 -13.65
CA VAL A 494 4.72 -34.93 -14.41
C VAL A 494 5.08 -35.20 -15.87
N HIS A 495 4.61 -36.33 -16.39
CA HIS A 495 4.81 -36.70 -17.79
C HIS A 495 3.73 -36.09 -18.70
N ARG A 496 4.15 -35.63 -19.87
CA ARG A 496 3.26 -35.09 -20.92
C ARG A 496 2.16 -36.08 -21.30
N SER A 497 2.49 -37.36 -21.39
CA SER A 497 1.54 -38.44 -21.70
C SER A 497 0.45 -38.62 -20.64
N ALA A 498 0.74 -38.37 -19.36
CA ALA A 498 -0.24 -38.51 -18.29
C ALA A 498 -1.30 -37.40 -18.37
N VAL A 499 -0.87 -36.16 -18.64
CA VAL A 499 -1.79 -35.03 -18.83
C VAL A 499 -2.61 -35.20 -20.11
N LEU A 500 -1.97 -35.70 -21.17
CA LEU A 500 -2.63 -36.02 -22.44
C LEU A 500 -3.75 -37.06 -22.23
N ASN A 501 -3.43 -38.18 -21.59
CA ASN A 501 -4.39 -39.25 -21.33
C ASN A 501 -5.57 -38.76 -20.46
N PHE A 502 -5.30 -37.93 -19.45
CA PHE A 502 -6.34 -37.32 -18.64
C PHE A 502 -7.34 -36.50 -19.48
N ILE A 503 -6.84 -35.68 -20.41
CA ILE A 503 -7.69 -34.85 -21.27
C ILE A 503 -8.51 -35.72 -22.23
N GLU A 504 -7.92 -36.76 -22.81
CA GLU A 504 -8.60 -37.69 -23.72
C GLU A 504 -9.70 -38.51 -23.02
N GLU A 505 -9.54 -38.82 -21.73
CA GLU A 505 -10.54 -39.57 -20.95
C GLU A 505 -11.76 -38.73 -20.52
N THR A 506 -11.77 -37.41 -20.77
CA THR A 506 -12.91 -36.56 -20.41
C THR A 506 -14.15 -36.79 -21.28
N ASP A 507 -15.34 -36.71 -20.69
CA ASP A 507 -16.62 -37.03 -21.34
C ASP A 507 -17.10 -35.99 -22.39
N TYR A 508 -16.29 -34.97 -22.67
CA TYR A 508 -16.65 -33.84 -23.52
C TYR A 508 -15.63 -33.53 -24.62
N VAL A 509 -14.43 -34.10 -24.58
CA VAL A 509 -13.41 -33.97 -25.62
C VAL A 509 -13.59 -35.08 -26.66
N ASP A 510 -13.49 -34.73 -27.94
CA ASP A 510 -13.53 -35.68 -29.07
C ASP A 510 -12.10 -36.07 -29.45
N PHE A 511 -11.27 -35.07 -29.78
CA PHE A 511 -9.85 -35.25 -30.03
C PHE A 511 -9.08 -33.93 -29.82
N LEU A 512 -7.76 -34.05 -29.79
CA LEU A 512 -6.82 -32.94 -29.62
C LEU A 512 -5.66 -33.05 -30.62
N THR A 513 -5.03 -31.92 -30.93
CA THR A 513 -3.88 -31.82 -31.85
C THR A 513 -2.86 -30.82 -31.30
N ASP A 514 -1.61 -30.91 -31.76
CA ASP A 514 -0.51 -30.02 -31.39
C ASP A 514 -0.28 -29.87 -29.87
N PHE A 515 -0.37 -30.99 -29.13
CA PHE A 515 -0.21 -30.96 -27.67
C PHE A 515 1.23 -30.71 -27.25
N LYS A 516 1.45 -29.63 -26.50
CA LYS A 516 2.74 -29.23 -25.94
C LYS A 516 2.61 -29.02 -24.44
N MET A 517 3.66 -29.38 -23.71
CA MET A 517 3.78 -29.11 -22.28
C MET A 517 4.97 -28.19 -22.05
N LEU A 518 4.70 -27.04 -21.46
CA LEU A 518 5.66 -26.01 -21.10
C LEU A 518 5.90 -26.09 -19.60
N HIS A 519 7.16 -26.25 -19.22
CA HIS A 519 7.62 -26.17 -17.85
C HIS A 519 8.31 -24.83 -17.64
N LYS A 520 7.82 -24.05 -16.69
CA LYS A 520 8.41 -22.79 -16.28
C LYS A 520 9.06 -22.98 -14.92
N ASP A 521 10.38 -22.87 -14.89
CA ASP A 521 11.17 -22.98 -13.66
C ASP A 521 10.93 -21.76 -12.73
N ALA A 522 11.50 -21.83 -11.52
CA ALA A 522 11.37 -20.78 -10.52
C ALA A 522 11.95 -19.42 -11.01
N ASP A 523 12.93 -19.45 -11.89
CA ASP A 523 13.53 -18.25 -12.53
C ASP A 523 12.65 -17.66 -13.65
N GLY A 524 11.51 -18.30 -13.94
CA GLY A 524 10.52 -17.85 -14.91
C GLY A 524 10.83 -18.26 -16.36
N VAL A 525 11.83 -19.11 -16.60
CA VAL A 525 12.21 -19.58 -17.93
C VAL A 525 11.30 -20.74 -18.35
N SER A 526 10.52 -20.51 -19.40
CA SER A 526 9.60 -21.54 -19.95
C SER A 526 10.27 -22.37 -21.04
N ARG A 527 10.19 -23.71 -20.93
CA ARG A 527 10.74 -24.66 -21.90
C ARG A 527 9.71 -25.74 -22.25
N GLU A 528 9.66 -26.15 -23.51
CA GLU A 528 8.85 -27.30 -23.93
C GLU A 528 9.54 -28.60 -23.47
N VAL A 529 8.80 -29.46 -22.78
CA VAL A 529 9.33 -30.69 -22.17
C VAL A 529 8.37 -31.87 -22.35
N GLU A 530 8.92 -33.08 -22.45
CA GLU A 530 8.13 -34.33 -22.40
C GLU A 530 7.85 -34.78 -20.96
N GLU A 531 8.71 -34.36 -20.02
CA GLU A 531 8.55 -34.59 -18.59
C GLU A 531 8.95 -33.30 -17.86
N ALA A 532 7.99 -32.72 -17.14
CA ALA A 532 8.28 -31.63 -16.22
C ALA A 532 8.77 -32.26 -14.92
N ARG A 533 10.04 -32.04 -14.58
CA ARG A 533 10.65 -32.52 -13.34
C ARG A 533 11.05 -31.32 -12.51
N ALA A 534 10.66 -31.34 -11.25
CA ALA A 534 11.03 -30.33 -10.27
C ALA A 534 12.56 -30.11 -10.28
N SER A 535 13.02 -28.86 -10.38
CA SER A 535 14.46 -28.56 -10.50
C SER A 535 15.23 -28.94 -9.25
N THR A 536 14.59 -28.84 -8.08
CA THR A 536 15.16 -29.25 -6.80
C THR A 536 14.20 -30.13 -6.01
N SER A 537 14.73 -30.81 -5.00
CA SER A 537 13.99 -31.56 -3.98
C SER A 537 13.08 -30.68 -3.11
N SER A 538 13.31 -29.36 -3.09
CA SER A 538 12.49 -28.33 -2.42
C SER A 538 11.44 -27.69 -3.34
N SER A 539 11.43 -28.05 -4.64
CA SER A 539 10.52 -27.47 -5.62
C SER A 539 9.21 -28.26 -5.73
N ALA A 540 8.10 -27.55 -5.96
CA ALA A 540 6.76 -28.08 -6.16
C ALA A 540 6.27 -27.75 -7.57
N LEU A 541 5.86 -28.78 -8.32
CA LEU A 541 5.18 -28.59 -9.59
C LEU A 541 3.72 -28.18 -9.34
N VAL A 542 3.30 -27.09 -9.96
CA VAL A 542 1.94 -26.56 -9.88
C VAL A 542 1.37 -26.31 -11.26
N SER A 543 0.05 -26.19 -11.36
CA SER A 543 -0.61 -25.79 -12.59
C SER A 543 -0.33 -24.31 -12.86
N GLY A 544 -0.05 -23.94 -14.10
CA GLY A 544 -0.13 -22.54 -14.50
C GLY A 544 -1.55 -21.97 -14.31
N LYS A 545 -1.67 -20.66 -14.09
CA LYS A 545 -2.96 -19.96 -13.87
C LYS A 545 -3.94 -20.07 -15.05
N GLY A 546 -3.44 -20.41 -16.23
CA GLY A 546 -4.24 -20.71 -17.40
C GLY A 546 -3.45 -21.49 -18.43
N HIS A 547 -4.14 -22.32 -19.19
CA HIS A 547 -3.60 -23.14 -20.27
C HIS A 547 -3.94 -22.55 -21.64
N ILE A 548 -3.14 -22.85 -22.66
CA ILE A 548 -3.37 -22.33 -24.02
C ILE A 548 -4.25 -23.33 -24.78
N ILE A 549 -5.56 -23.07 -24.80
CA ILE A 549 -6.54 -23.95 -25.44
C ILE A 549 -7.08 -23.25 -26.70
N ASN A 550 -6.74 -23.81 -27.86
CA ASN A 550 -7.07 -23.28 -29.17
C ASN A 550 -8.08 -24.16 -29.91
N PHE A 551 -8.65 -23.64 -31.01
CA PHE A 551 -9.66 -24.33 -31.83
C PHE A 551 -9.26 -24.47 -33.30
N ASP A 552 -8.00 -24.20 -33.63
CA ASP A 552 -7.49 -24.14 -35.00
C ASP A 552 -7.18 -25.53 -35.55
N ILE A 553 -8.24 -26.32 -35.71
CA ILE A 553 -8.14 -27.67 -36.25
C ILE A 553 -8.50 -27.64 -37.73
N ASN A 554 -7.49 -27.82 -38.59
CA ASN A 554 -7.73 -28.03 -40.01
C ASN A 554 -8.11 -29.50 -40.28
N VAL A 555 -9.41 -29.75 -40.36
CA VAL A 555 -10.00 -31.11 -40.49
C VAL A 555 -9.68 -31.75 -41.86
N GLU A 556 -9.13 -31.00 -42.82
CA GLU A 556 -8.74 -31.54 -44.13
C GLU A 556 -7.49 -32.45 -44.08
N CYS A 557 -6.69 -32.37 -43.03
CA CYS A 557 -5.44 -33.15 -42.88
C CYS A 557 -5.60 -34.44 -42.05
N LEU A 558 -6.79 -34.72 -41.49
CA LEU A 558 -7.05 -35.87 -40.60
C LEU A 558 -7.86 -37.00 -41.26
N LYS A 559 -8.00 -36.98 -42.60
CA LYS A 559 -8.68 -38.04 -43.37
C LYS A 559 -7.71 -39.05 -43.98
#